data_AF-A0A821PA04-F1
#
_entry.id   AF-A0A821PA04-F1
#
_cell.length_a   1.000
_cell.length_b   1.000
_cell.length_c   1.000
_cell.angle_alpha   90.00
_cell.angle_beta   90.00
_cell.angle_gamma   90.00
#
_symmetry.space_group_name_H-M   'P 1'
#
loop_
_entity.id
_entity.type
_entity.pdbx_description
1 polymer ?
#
loop_
_entity_poly.entity_id
_entity_poly.type
_entity_poly.pdbx_seq_one_letter_code
_entity_poly.pdbx_strand_id
1 'polypeptide(L)' 'MLKRQSIITEDPIYINKPSIIPLSQKTKSIFDADEEKSKTLQRLLKSRKPEDLEQANVLIKSLVKK' A
#
# COMPACT_ATOMS: atom_id res chain seq x y z
N MET A 1 17.84 7.70 -38.81
CA MET A 1 18.56 8.52 -39.81
C MET A 1 19.25 9.76 -39.23
N LEU A 2 18.82 10.30 -38.08
CA LEU A 2 19.36 11.54 -37.49
C LEU A 2 20.66 11.37 -36.67
N LYS A 3 20.82 10.23 -35.97
CA LYS A 3 22.04 9.90 -35.19
C LYS A 3 23.31 9.76 -36.05
N ARG A 4 23.17 9.22 -37.27
CA ARG A 4 24.31 9.02 -38.20
C ARG A 4 24.81 10.31 -38.86
N GLN A 5 24.04 11.40 -38.75
CA GLN A 5 24.39 12.71 -39.29
C GLN A 5 24.91 13.66 -38.19
N SER A 6 25.12 13.16 -36.96
CA SER A 6 25.59 13.94 -35.80
C SER A 6 24.67 15.09 -35.37
N ILE A 7 23.42 15.11 -35.84
CA ILE A 7 22.44 16.18 -35.54
C ILE A 7 21.82 15.96 -34.15
N ILE A 8 21.82 14.73 -33.66
CA ILE A 8 21.33 14.36 -32.33
C ILE A 8 22.45 13.61 -31.61
N THR A 9 23.01 14.21 -30.57
CA THR A 9 24.08 13.64 -29.74
C THR A 9 23.56 12.73 -28.63
N GLU A 10 22.44 13.08 -28.00
CA GLU A 10 21.79 12.26 -26.95
C GLU A 10 20.27 12.21 -27.16
N ASP A 11 19.66 11.09 -26.78
CA ASP A 11 18.21 10.95 -26.83
C ASP A 11 17.56 11.85 -25.77
N PRO A 12 16.47 12.59 -26.09
CA PRO A 12 15.84 13.50 -25.16
C PRO A 12 15.29 12.73 -23.95
N ILE A 13 15.52 13.26 -22.75
CA ILE A 13 15.04 12.67 -21.50
C ILE A 13 13.51 12.67 -21.53
N TYR A 14 12.92 11.48 -21.46
CA TYR A 14 11.47 11.31 -21.44
C TYR A 14 10.91 11.72 -20.08
N ILE A 15 10.37 12.94 -19.99
CA ILE A 15 9.86 13.58 -18.76
C ILE A 15 8.64 12.82 -18.17
N ASN A 16 7.96 12.02 -18.99
CA ASN A 16 6.78 11.23 -18.59
C ASN A 16 7.10 9.76 -18.28
N LYS A 17 8.32 9.44 -17.86
CA LYS A 17 8.59 8.07 -17.39
C LYS A 17 7.75 7.86 -16.13
N PRO A 18 6.77 6.93 -16.11
CA PRO A 18 6.02 6.66 -14.88
C PRO A 18 7.05 6.26 -13.84
N SER A 19 7.05 6.96 -12.71
CA SER A 19 7.93 6.61 -11.59
C SER A 19 7.56 5.18 -11.19
N ILE A 20 8.41 4.23 -11.54
CA ILE A 20 8.27 2.85 -11.08
C ILE A 20 8.66 2.93 -9.61
N ILE A 21 7.68 3.20 -8.76
CA ILE A 21 7.90 3.19 -7.32
C ILE A 21 8.36 1.76 -7.01
N PRO A 22 9.60 1.57 -6.52
CA PRO A 22 10.03 0.25 -6.11
C PRO A 22 9.03 -0.22 -5.04
N LEU A 23 8.44 -1.39 -5.24
CA LEU A 23 7.46 -1.95 -4.32
C LEU A 23 8.15 -2.04 -2.96
N SER A 24 7.82 -1.11 -2.06
CA SER A 24 8.42 -1.07 -0.72
C SER A 24 8.20 -2.44 -0.11
N GLN A 25 9.30 -3.08 0.32
CA GLN A 25 9.23 -4.35 1.04
C GLN A 25 8.21 -4.16 2.15
N LYS A 26 7.11 -4.93 2.10
CA LYS A 26 6.02 -4.80 3.07
C LYS A 26 6.63 -4.87 4.46
N THR A 27 6.74 -3.74 5.15
CA THR A 27 7.14 -3.70 6.54
C THR A 27 6.19 -4.63 7.26
N LYS A 28 6.73 -5.56 8.06
CA LYS A 28 6.01 -6.61 8.79
C LYS A 28 4.63 -6.09 9.19
N SER A 29 3.58 -6.81 8.76
CA SER A 29 2.20 -6.40 8.92
C SER A 29 1.98 -5.91 10.34
N ILE A 30 1.50 -4.67 10.51
CA ILE A 30 1.13 -4.13 11.85
C ILE A 30 0.17 -5.09 12.57
N PHE A 31 -0.57 -5.90 11.82
CA PHE A 31 -1.48 -6.92 12.31
C PHE A 31 -0.79 -8.18 12.87
N ASP A 32 0.47 -8.47 12.48
CA ASP A 32 1.24 -9.62 13.00
C ASP A 32 1.95 -9.31 14.31
N ALA A 33 2.21 -8.02 14.61
CA ALA A 33 2.84 -7.60 15.87
C ALA A 33 1.90 -7.72 17.08
N ASP A 34 0.59 -7.82 16.84
CA ASP A 34 -0.46 -7.78 17.86
C ASP A 34 -1.51 -8.87 17.56
N GLU A 35 -1.09 -10.13 17.72
CA GLU A 35 -1.88 -11.34 17.41
C GLU A 35 -3.26 -11.34 18.09
N GLU A 36 -3.33 -10.80 19.31
CA GLU A 36 -4.57 -10.65 20.09
C GLU A 36 -5.58 -9.70 19.42
N LYS A 37 -5.11 -8.55 18.90
CA LYS A 37 -5.97 -7.62 18.16
C LYS A 37 -6.42 -8.20 16.82
N SER A 38 -5.55 -8.95 16.15
CA SER A 38 -5.88 -9.64 14.89
C SER A 38 -7.01 -10.66 15.08
N LYS A 39 -6.93 -11.50 16.12
CA LYS A 39 -7.96 -12.49 16.46
C LYS A 39 -9.30 -11.84 16.82
N THR A 40 -9.24 -10.75 17.58
CA THR A 40 -10.44 -9.97 17.96
C THR A 40 -11.09 -9.35 16.73
N LEU A 41 -10.30 -8.72 15.86
CA LEU A 41 -10.79 -8.14 14.61
C LEU A 41 -11.45 -9.20 13.71
N GLN A 42 -10.84 -10.38 13.57
CA GLN A 42 -11.42 -11.47 12.79
C GLN A 42 -12.77 -11.94 13.35
N ARG A 43 -12.92 -12.00 14.67
CA ARG A 43 -14.19 -12.36 15.32
C ARG A 43 -15.27 -11.30 15.06
N LEU A 44 -14.92 -10.02 15.17
CA LEU A 44 -15.84 -8.91 14.94
C LEU A 44 -16.31 -8.85 13.49
N LEU A 45 -15.39 -9.01 12.52
CA LEU A 45 -15.72 -9.02 11.09
C LEU A 45 -16.58 -10.22 10.64
N LYS A 46 -16.46 -11.36 11.33
CA LYS A 46 -17.29 -12.55 11.05
C LYS A 46 -18.68 -12.47 11.69
N SER A 47 -18.93 -11.51 12.56
CA SER A 47 -20.23 -11.36 13.21
C SER A 47 -21.27 -10.72 12.27
N ARG A 48 -22.54 -11.06 12.48
CA ARG A 48 -23.69 -10.43 11.80
C ARG A 48 -24.30 -9.27 12.58
N LYS A 49 -23.79 -8.97 13.78
CA LYS A 49 -24.30 -7.86 14.59
C LYS A 49 -23.73 -6.54 14.07
N PRO A 50 -24.56 -5.49 13.95
CA PRO A 50 -24.08 -4.18 13.51
C PRO A 50 -23.07 -3.58 14.50
N GLU A 51 -23.27 -3.79 15.80
CA GLU A 51 -22.37 -3.33 16.87
C GLU A 51 -20.96 -3.93 16.75
N ASP A 52 -20.85 -5.22 16.40
CA ASP A 52 -19.57 -5.87 16.20
C ASP A 52 -18.83 -5.31 14.97
N LEU A 53 -19.55 -4.95 13.90
CA LEU A 53 -18.97 -4.32 12.71
C LEU A 53 -18.51 -2.88 12.98
N GLU A 54 -19.24 -2.13 13.80
CA GLU A 54 -18.82 -0.79 14.23
C GLU A 54 -17.52 -0.85 15.04
N GLN A 55 -17.42 -1.79 15.98
CA GLN A 55 -16.19 -2.01 16.74
C GLN A 55 -15.02 -2.40 15.83
N ALA A 56 -15.25 -3.27 14.83
CA ALA A 56 -14.23 -3.61 13.84
C ALA A 56 -13.73 -2.36 13.08
N ASN A 57 -14.64 -1.48 12.65
CA ASN A 57 -14.29 -0.25 11.94
C ASN A 57 -13.45 0.70 12.80
N VAL A 58 -13.76 0.84 14.09
CA VAL A 58 -12.95 1.64 15.04
C VAL A 58 -11.55 1.05 15.18
N LEU A 59 -11.44 -0.27 15.32
CA LEU A 59 -10.16 -0.97 15.47
C LEU A 59 -9.29 -0.86 14.22
N ILE A 60 -9.87 -0.99 13.02
CA ILE A 60 -9.15 -0.79 11.75
C ILE A 60 -8.62 0.63 11.65
N LYS A 61 -9.44 1.63 12.01
CA LYS A 61 -9.06 3.04 11.94
C LYS A 61 -7.89 3.38 12.88
N SER A 62 -7.81 2.76 14.06
CA SER A 62 -6.71 2.97 14.99
C SER A 62 -5.40 2.33 14.52
N LEU A 63 -5.48 1.20 13.80
CA LEU A 63 -4.32 0.50 13.24
C LEU A 63 -3.76 1.17 11.97
N VAL A 64 -4.62 1.84 11.18
CA VAL A 64 -4.23 2.49 9.91
C VAL A 64 -3.77 3.94 10.09
N LYS A 65 -4.30 4.68 11.07
CA LYS A 65 -3.90 6.08 11.33
C LYS A 65 -2.54 6.25 12.01
N LYS A 66 -1.73 5.19 12.08
CA LYS A 66 -0.43 5.20 12.73
C LYS A 66 0.70 5.53 11.76
#